data_AF-A0A6H2EIX1-F1
#
_entry.id   AF-A0A6H2EIX1-F1
#
_cell.length_a   1.000
_cell.length_b   1.000
_cell.length_c   1.000
_cell.angle_alpha   90.00
_cell.angle_beta   90.00
_cell.angle_gamma   90.00
#
_symmetry.space_group_name_H-M   'P 1'
#
loop_
_entity.id
_entity.type
_entity.pdbx_description
1 polymer ?
#
loop_
_entity_poly.entity_id
_entity_poly.type
_entity_poly.pdbx_seq_one_letter_code
_entity_poly.pdbx_strand_id
1 'polypeptide(L)'
;MKNQQQSRPYVPDYDWLWTQPPSYTRTLRAIISHSDAAVLRTAFTSFIRSLQHDENGVAGRGGWAIYPNVSESEPHAVVADIVSGGEDVADAICDGADELFEKLTATPGIKIQWRQLDTGATKSD
;
A
#
# COMPACT_ATOMS: atom_id res chain seq x y z
N MET A 1 7.08 -3.87 27.37
CA MET A 1 7.99 -3.42 26.29
C MET A 1 7.17 -3.35 25.00
N LYS A 2 6.85 -2.16 24.49
CA LYS A 2 6.08 -2.02 23.24
C LYS A 2 7.07 -2.11 22.08
N ASN A 3 7.02 -3.20 21.31
CA ASN A 3 7.88 -3.42 20.15
C ASN A 3 7.82 -2.20 19.22
N GLN A 4 8.93 -1.47 19.13
CA GLN A 4 9.13 -0.48 18.09
C GLN A 4 9.35 -1.25 16.78
N GLN A 5 8.26 -1.68 16.13
CA GLN A 5 8.38 -2.15 14.75
C GLN A 5 8.76 -0.93 13.90
N GLN A 6 10.04 -0.89 13.50
CA GLN A 6 10.54 0.03 12.50
C GLN A 6 9.94 -0.33 11.14
N SER A 7 9.69 0.68 10.30
CA SER A 7 9.30 0.46 8.91
C SER A 7 10.39 -0.36 8.21
N ARG A 8 9.98 -1.35 7.42
CA ARG A 8 10.86 -2.08 6.50
C ARG A 8 10.32 -1.96 5.08
N PRO A 9 11.19 -1.90 4.06
CA PRO A 9 10.75 -1.97 2.68
C PRO A 9 9.99 -3.29 2.48
N TYR A 10 9.05 -3.29 1.53
CA TYR A 10 8.36 -4.50 1.18
C TYR A 10 9.36 -5.50 0.59
N VAL A 11 9.21 -6.78 0.93
CA VAL A 11 9.98 -7.86 0.32
C VAL A 11 9.00 -8.69 -0.51
N PRO A 12 9.23 -8.88 -1.81
CA PRO A 12 8.28 -9.56 -2.68
C PRO A 12 8.08 -11.01 -2.26
N ASP A 13 6.82 -11.43 -2.14
CA ASP A 13 6.44 -12.84 -2.05
C ASP A 13 5.96 -13.31 -3.41
N TYR A 14 6.85 -14.01 -4.13
CA TYR A 14 6.56 -14.52 -5.46
C TYR A 14 5.55 -15.67 -5.45
N ASP A 15 5.44 -16.43 -4.34
CA ASP A 15 4.46 -17.49 -4.25
C ASP A 15 3.05 -16.88 -4.21
N TRP A 16 2.84 -15.82 -3.42
CA TRP A 16 1.58 -15.06 -3.41
C TRP A 16 1.30 -14.38 -4.76
N LEU A 17 2.30 -13.71 -5.35
CA LEU A 17 2.15 -13.03 -6.64
C LEU A 17 1.72 -13.99 -7.76
N TRP A 18 2.20 -15.23 -7.74
CA TRP A 18 1.96 -16.21 -8.81
C TRP A 18 1.00 -17.35 -8.41
N THR A 19 0.33 -17.25 -7.26
CA THR A 19 -0.68 -18.24 -6.81
C THR A 19 -1.80 -18.41 -7.84
N GLN A 20 -2.23 -19.67 -8.03
CA GLN A 20 -3.24 -20.11 -9.02
C GLN A 20 -4.68 -20.12 -8.44
N PRO A 21 -5.72 -19.87 -9.27
CA PRO A 21 -5.62 -19.38 -10.64
C PRO A 21 -5.01 -17.98 -10.65
N PRO A 22 -4.31 -17.57 -11.73
CA PRO A 22 -3.70 -16.26 -11.77
C PRO A 22 -4.83 -15.23 -11.68
N SER A 23 -5.05 -14.67 -10.48
CA SER A 23 -5.84 -13.47 -10.39
C SER A 23 -5.05 -12.41 -11.14
N TYR A 24 -5.68 -11.79 -12.13
CA TYR A 24 -5.07 -10.73 -12.92
C TYR A 24 -4.75 -9.49 -12.08
N THR A 25 -5.12 -9.47 -10.81
CA THR A 25 -4.91 -8.35 -9.90
C THR A 25 -4.36 -8.82 -8.56
N ARG A 26 -3.45 -8.04 -7.99
CA ARG A 26 -2.92 -8.21 -6.64
C ARG A 26 -3.11 -6.92 -5.87
N THR A 27 -3.39 -7.09 -4.58
CA THR A 27 -3.56 -5.97 -3.66
C THR A 27 -2.62 -6.12 -2.49
N LEU A 28 -1.67 -5.20 -2.37
CA LEU A 28 -0.81 -5.04 -1.22
C LEU A 28 -1.34 -3.90 -0.35
N ARG A 29 -1.79 -4.24 0.85
CA ARG A 29 -2.26 -3.28 1.84
C ARG A 29 -1.10 -2.72 2.65
N ALA A 30 -1.00 -1.40 2.68
CA ALA A 30 -0.13 -0.64 3.57
C ALA A 30 -0.95 -0.09 4.75
N ILE A 31 -0.49 -0.38 5.97
CA ILE A 31 -1.00 0.22 7.20
C ILE A 31 0.07 1.19 7.68
N ILE A 32 -0.19 2.48 7.51
CA ILE A 32 0.75 3.56 7.81
C ILE A 32 0.34 4.22 9.12
N SER A 33 1.23 4.28 10.11
CA SER A 33 0.90 4.85 11.42
C SER A 33 1.93 5.87 11.90
N HIS A 34 1.45 6.79 12.73
CA HIS A 34 2.26 7.83 13.37
C HIS A 34 1.66 8.23 14.73
N SER A 35 2.49 8.63 15.69
CA SER A 35 2.01 9.09 17.00
C SER A 35 1.25 10.41 16.93
N ASP A 36 1.52 11.22 15.90
CA ASP A 36 0.81 12.46 15.59
C ASP A 36 -0.06 12.27 14.34
N ALA A 37 -1.38 12.36 14.52
CA ALA A 37 -2.38 12.21 13.48
C ALA A 37 -2.30 13.28 12.38
N ALA A 38 -1.94 14.52 12.73
CA ALA A 38 -1.84 15.61 11.75
C ALA A 38 -0.63 15.40 10.85
N VAL A 39 0.51 14.99 11.42
CA VAL A 39 1.70 14.63 10.64
C VAL A 39 1.40 13.48 9.68
N LEU A 40 0.72 12.42 10.14
CA LEU A 40 0.32 11.29 9.29
C LEU A 40 -0.53 11.74 8.10
N ARG A 41 -1.58 12.51 8.36
CA ARG A 41 -2.50 12.99 7.32
C ARG A 41 -1.78 13.88 6.30
N THR A 42 -0.93 14.78 6.77
CA THR A 42 -0.15 15.67 5.90
C THR A 42 0.82 14.87 5.03
N ALA A 43 1.58 13.94 5.62
CA ALA A 43 2.53 13.11 4.87
C ALA A 43 1.82 12.27 3.80
N PHE A 44 0.75 11.56 4.18
CA PHE A 44 0.00 10.72 3.24
C PHE A 44 -0.69 11.52 2.15
N THR A 45 -1.32 12.65 2.49
CA THR A 45 -1.97 13.53 1.49
C THR A 45 -0.95 14.11 0.51
N SER A 46 0.23 14.50 1.00
CA SER A 46 1.30 15.03 0.15
C SER A 46 1.84 13.96 -0.79
N PHE A 47 1.96 12.71 -0.32
CA PHE A 47 2.32 11.57 -1.13
C PHE A 47 1.31 11.34 -2.27
N ILE A 48 0.02 11.19 -1.95
CA ILE A 48 -1.03 10.99 -2.96
C ILE A 48 -1.00 12.11 -4.00
N ARG A 49 -0.92 13.37 -3.57
CA ARG A 49 -0.87 14.54 -4.48
C ARG A 49 0.37 14.61 -5.35
N SER A 50 1.45 13.91 -4.98
CA SER A 50 2.68 13.87 -5.77
C SER A 50 2.63 12.87 -6.92
N LEU A 51 1.69 11.92 -6.89
CA LEU A 51 1.51 10.91 -7.92
C LEU A 51 0.80 11.49 -9.15
N GLN A 52 1.02 10.84 -10.30
CA GLN A 52 0.18 11.07 -11.47
C GLN A 52 -1.26 10.62 -11.16
N HIS A 53 -2.23 11.35 -11.67
CA HIS A 53 -3.64 11.00 -11.58
C HIS A 53 -4.18 10.71 -12.98
N ASP A 54 -5.01 9.68 -13.10
CA ASP A 54 -5.74 9.42 -14.34
C ASP A 54 -6.96 10.36 -14.50
N GLU A 55 -7.72 10.18 -15.57
CA GLU A 55 -8.92 10.97 -15.87
C GLU A 55 -10.02 10.85 -14.80
N ASN A 56 -9.97 9.79 -13.99
CA ASN A 56 -10.90 9.53 -12.89
C ASN A 56 -10.35 10.02 -11.53
N GLY A 57 -9.16 10.63 -11.52
CA GLY A 57 -8.50 11.08 -10.29
C GLY A 57 -7.88 9.96 -9.47
N VAL A 58 -7.68 8.77 -10.05
CA VAL A 58 -6.97 7.67 -9.38
C VAL A 58 -5.48 7.96 -9.40
N ALA A 59 -4.86 8.00 -8.23
CA ALA A 59 -3.44 8.20 -8.07
C ALA A 59 -2.67 6.89 -8.33
N GLY A 60 -1.64 6.95 -9.16
CA GLY A 60 -0.84 5.78 -9.52
C GLY A 60 0.07 6.05 -10.71
N ARG A 61 0.93 5.08 -11.04
CA ARG A 61 1.76 5.06 -12.25
C ARG A 61 2.35 3.67 -12.45
N GLY A 62 2.97 3.42 -13.59
CA GLY A 62 3.76 2.19 -13.78
C GLY A 62 2.99 0.88 -13.59
N GLY A 63 1.68 0.86 -13.89
CA GLY A 63 0.85 -0.34 -13.74
C GLY A 63 0.31 -0.59 -12.33
N TRP A 64 0.56 0.30 -11.37
CA TRP A 64 -0.07 0.27 -10.05
C TRP A 64 -0.90 1.52 -9.77
N ALA A 65 -1.90 1.36 -8.92
CA ALA A 65 -2.74 2.42 -8.39
C ALA A 65 -2.83 2.30 -6.87
N ILE A 66 -3.09 3.41 -6.18
CA ILE A 66 -3.28 3.42 -4.74
C ILE A 66 -4.67 3.92 -4.36
N TYR A 67 -5.33 3.17 -3.47
CA TYR A 67 -6.67 3.45 -2.99
C TYR A 67 -6.65 3.62 -1.47
N PRO A 68 -6.91 4.82 -0.94
CA PRO A 68 -7.08 5.02 0.50
C PRO A 68 -8.34 4.29 0.99
N ASN A 69 -8.18 3.41 1.99
CA ASN A 69 -9.29 2.74 2.66
C ASN A 69 -9.70 3.56 3.89
N VAL A 70 -10.62 4.50 3.66
CA VAL A 70 -11.09 5.42 4.69
C VAL A 70 -11.89 4.72 5.81
N SER A 71 -12.52 3.58 5.52
CA SER A 71 -13.32 2.84 6.50
C SER A 71 -12.49 2.09 7.54
N GLU A 72 -11.30 1.62 7.16
CA GLU A 72 -10.36 0.96 8.08
C GLU A 72 -9.31 1.93 8.65
N SER A 73 -9.32 3.19 8.21
CA SER A 73 -8.40 4.20 8.71
C SER A 73 -8.86 4.78 10.05
N GLU A 74 -7.91 4.96 10.95
CA GLU A 74 -8.05 5.57 12.26
C GLU A 74 -7.25 6.90 12.34
N PRO A 75 -7.44 7.75 13.37
CA PRO A 75 -6.71 9.01 13.47
C PRO A 75 -5.18 8.87 13.38
N HIS A 76 -4.63 7.80 13.94
CA HIS A 76 -3.20 7.53 14.00
C HIS A 76 -2.74 6.42 13.04
N ALA A 77 -3.63 5.93 12.17
CA ALA A 77 -3.31 4.88 11.21
C ALA A 77 -4.12 5.06 9.92
N VAL A 78 -3.46 5.25 8.79
CA VAL A 78 -4.07 5.27 7.46
C VAL A 78 -3.89 3.90 6.82
N VAL A 79 -4.97 3.35 6.29
CA VAL A 79 -4.93 2.13 5.49
C VAL A 79 -5.04 2.51 4.01
N ALA A 80 -4.14 1.99 3.19
CA ALA A 80 -4.15 2.20 1.75
C ALA A 80 -3.80 0.92 1.02
N ASP A 81 -4.48 0.69 -0.11
CA ASP A 81 -4.34 -0.50 -0.92
C ASP A 81 -3.59 -0.15 -2.21
N ILE A 82 -2.40 -0.72 -2.40
CA ILE A 82 -1.66 -0.69 -3.66
C ILE A 82 -2.19 -1.84 -4.50
N VAL A 83 -2.78 -1.52 -5.64
CA VAL A 83 -3.43 -2.48 -6.53
C VAL A 83 -2.70 -2.45 -7.86
N SER A 84 -2.34 -3.62 -8.36
CA SER A 84 -1.77 -3.78 -9.69
C SER A 84 -2.32 -5.02 -10.37
N GLY A 85 -2.28 -5.05 -11.70
CA GLY A 85 -2.66 -6.20 -12.48
C GLY A 85 -1.94 -6.31 -13.82
N GLY A 86 -2.20 -7.40 -14.54
CA GLY A 86 -1.55 -7.71 -15.81
C GLY A 86 -0.27 -8.55 -15.66
N GLU A 87 0.52 -8.61 -16.73
CA GLU A 87 1.73 -9.44 -16.80
C GLU A 87 2.83 -8.95 -15.86
N ASP A 88 2.87 -7.64 -15.58
CA ASP A 88 3.90 -6.98 -14.77
C ASP A 88 3.46 -6.74 -13.31
N VAL A 89 2.47 -7.50 -12.81
CA VAL A 89 1.89 -7.30 -11.47
C VAL A 89 2.93 -7.36 -10.35
N ALA A 90 3.96 -8.20 -10.49
CA ALA A 90 5.04 -8.31 -9.52
C ALA A 90 5.84 -7.01 -9.44
N ASP A 91 6.32 -6.54 -10.59
CA ASP A 91 7.16 -5.35 -10.69
C ASP A 91 6.40 -4.09 -10.26
N ALA A 92 5.14 -3.96 -10.68
CA ALA A 92 4.29 -2.83 -10.34
C ALA A 92 3.91 -2.78 -8.84
N ILE A 93 3.68 -3.93 -8.18
CA ILE A 93 3.50 -3.96 -6.72
C ILE A 93 4.77 -3.52 -6.01
N CYS A 94 5.94 -3.99 -6.45
CA CYS A 94 7.21 -3.64 -5.84
C CYS A 94 7.51 -2.15 -6.01
N ASP A 95 7.34 -1.61 -7.22
CA ASP A 95 7.53 -0.19 -7.53
C ASP A 95 6.63 0.71 -6.66
N GLY A 96 5.33 0.38 -6.57
CA GLY A 96 4.40 1.13 -5.73
C GLY A 96 4.75 1.04 -4.23
N ALA A 97 5.19 -0.13 -3.76
CA ALA A 97 5.57 -0.32 -2.37
C ALA A 97 6.86 0.44 -2.02
N ASP A 98 7.86 0.41 -2.91
CA ASP A 98 9.12 1.12 -2.75
C ASP A 98 8.90 2.63 -2.77
N GLU A 99 8.10 3.14 -3.71
CA GLU A 99 7.81 4.57 -3.78
C GLU A 99 7.04 5.05 -2.53
N LEU A 100 6.03 4.30 -2.07
CA LEU A 100 5.32 4.61 -0.83
C LEU A 100 6.27 4.60 0.37
N PHE A 101 7.13 3.59 0.46
CA PHE A 101 8.09 3.45 1.53
C PHE A 101 9.07 4.62 1.57
N GLU A 102 9.74 4.92 0.46
CA GLU A 102 10.73 5.99 0.36
C GLU A 102 10.12 7.35 0.70
N LYS A 103 8.94 7.67 0.15
CA LYS A 103 8.30 8.97 0.35
C LYS A 103 7.81 9.16 1.78
N LEU A 104 7.18 8.14 2.37
CA LEU A 104 6.58 8.28 3.69
C LEU A 104 7.60 8.12 4.82
N THR A 105 8.62 7.27 4.67
CA THR A 105 9.66 7.11 5.72
C THR A 105 10.63 8.28 5.77
N ALA A 106 10.65 9.16 4.77
CA ALA A 106 11.29 10.48 4.87
C ALA A 106 10.68 11.35 5.97
N THR A 107 9.43 11.07 6.40
CA THR A 107 8.82 11.70 7.59
C THR A 107 9.20 10.91 8.85
N PRO A 108 9.95 11.51 9.79
CA PRO A 108 10.41 10.81 10.99
C PRO A 108 9.25 10.24 11.80
N GLY A 109 9.40 8.99 12.25
CA GLY A 109 8.41 8.33 13.12
C GLY A 109 7.28 7.62 12.39
N ILE A 110 7.17 7.75 11.06
CA ILE A 110 6.22 6.96 10.27
C ILE A 110 6.59 5.48 10.33
N LYS A 111 5.57 4.65 10.58
CA LYS A 111 5.65 3.19 10.59
C LYS A 111 4.78 2.62 9.50
N ILE A 112 5.30 1.68 8.72
CA ILE A 112 4.54 0.98 7.66
C ILE A 112 4.54 -0.51 7.96
N GLN A 113 3.36 -1.10 7.92
CA GLN A 113 3.16 -2.55 7.93
C GLN A 113 2.49 -2.97 6.62
N TRP A 114 2.96 -4.08 6.07
CA TRP A 114 2.49 -4.63 4.82
C TRP A 114 1.59 -5.83 5.08
N ARG A 115 0.50 -5.95 4.31
CA ARG A 115 -0.37 -7.10 4.30
C ARG A 115 -0.75 -7.43 2.86
N GLN A 116 -0.38 -8.60 2.40
CA GLN A 116 -0.87 -9.14 1.15
C GLN A 116 -2.34 -9.51 1.34
N LEU A 117 -3.21 -9.00 0.48
CA LEU A 117 -4.60 -9.42 0.47
C LEU A 117 -4.73 -10.54 -0.54
N ASP A 118 -5.18 -11.69 -0.06
CA ASP A 118 -5.68 -12.72 -0.96
C ASP A 118 -6.91 -12.13 -1.66
N THR A 119 -6.91 -12.21 -2.99
CA THR A 119 -8.13 -11.96 -3.76
C THR A 119 -9.06 -13.09 -3.38
N GLY A 120 -9.95 -12.83 -2.41
CA GLY A 120 -10.76 -13.87 -1.80
C GLY A 120 -11.51 -14.67 -2.87
N ALA A 121 -11.16 -15.95 -2.99
CA ALA A 121 -12.22 -16.94 -2.99
C ALA A 121 -12.95 -16.76 -1.65
N THR A 122 -14.04 -16.00 -1.64
CA THR A 122 -15.10 -16.25 -0.68
C THR A 122 -15.40 -17.74 -0.78
N LYS A 123 -14.97 -18.52 0.21
CA LYS A 123 -15.61 -19.81 0.46
C LYS A 123 -17.05 -19.47 0.79
N SER A 124 -17.93 -19.71 -0.18
CA SER A 124 -19.35 -19.86 0.07
C SER A 124 -19.51 -20.95 1.13
N ASP A 125 -20.13 -20.61 2.25
CA ASP A 125 -20.90 -21.57 3.05
C ASP A 125 -22.29 -21.71 2.42
#